data_AF-A0A4S0FYH5-F1
#
_entry.id   AF-A0A4S0FYH5-F1
#
_cell.length_a   1.000
_cell.length_b   1.000
_cell.length_c   1.000
_cell.angle_alpha   90.00
_cell.angle_beta   90.00
_cell.angle_gamma   90.00
#
_symmetry.space_group_name_H-M   'P 1'
#
loop_
_entity.id
_entity.type
_entity.pdbx_description
1 polymer ?
#
loop_
_entity_poly.entity_id
_entity_poly.type
_entity_poly.pdbx_seq_one_letter_code
_entity_poly.pdbx_strand_id
1 'polypeptide(L)'
;AFNGMVEDLHQKNVVIENKIRENELLLLNVLPAPIANRLRAGEERIADGFAEVTVAFADLVGFTALTSEMPPHDVVVFLNGLFTRFDVAANDLGIEKIKTVGDSYMAVCGLPVPMANHAERMVRMAIRMVHITR
;
A
#
# COMPACT_ATOMS: atom_id res chain seq x y z
N ALA A 1 41.93 10.26 22.99
CA ALA A 1 42.07 9.52 21.71
C ALA A 1 41.16 8.29 21.67
N PHE A 2 41.25 7.36 22.64
CA PHE A 2 40.42 6.13 22.66
C PHE A 2 38.92 6.38 22.96
N ASN A 3 38.59 7.09 24.05
CA ASN A 3 37.18 7.35 24.42
C ASN A 3 36.40 8.13 23.35
N GLY A 4 37.03 9.12 22.70
CA GLY A 4 36.39 9.85 21.60
C GLY A 4 36.17 9.02 20.35
N MET A 5 37.02 8.01 20.09
CA MET A 5 36.81 7.06 18.99
C MET A 5 35.69 6.06 19.32
N VAL A 6 35.54 5.66 20.59
CA VAL A 6 34.44 4.81 21.07
C VAL A 6 33.10 5.56 20.99
N GLU A 7 33.06 6.83 21.37
CA GLU A 7 31.88 7.69 21.22
C GLU A 7 31.50 7.89 19.75
N ASP A 8 32.46 8.16 18.87
CA ASP A 8 32.23 8.27 17.42
C ASP A 8 31.70 6.96 16.81
N LEU A 9 32.21 5.80 17.25
CA LEU A 9 31.74 4.49 16.81
C LEU A 9 30.29 4.23 17.25
N HIS A 10 29.95 4.55 18.50
CA HIS A 10 28.58 4.44 19.01
C HIS A 10 27.62 5.36 18.24
N GLN A 11 28.04 6.60 17.99
CA GLN A 11 27.23 7.57 17.27
C GLN A 11 26.99 7.14 15.81
N LYS A 12 28.02 6.59 15.15
CA LYS A 12 27.90 6.00 13.81
C LYS A 12 26.97 4.78 13.80
N ASN A 13 27.07 3.89 14.78
CA ASN A 13 26.17 2.73 14.87
C ASN A 13 24.70 3.15 15.04
N VAL A 14 24.41 4.15 15.88
CA VAL A 14 23.04 4.68 16.05
C VAL A 14 22.51 5.28 14.74
N VAL A 15 23.33 6.02 13.99
CA VAL A 15 22.94 6.57 12.68
C VAL A 15 22.68 5.45 11.66
N ILE A 16 23.51 4.40 11.65
CA ILE A 16 23.31 3.24 10.77
C ILE A 16 22.00 2.53 11.11
N GLU A 17 21.73 2.27 12.39
CA GLU A 17 20.50 1.62 12.84
C GLU A 17 19.25 2.42 12.46
N ASN A 18 19.28 3.74 12.61
CA ASN A 18 18.17 4.60 12.18
C ASN A 18 17.97 4.55 10.66
N LYS A 19 19.05 4.62 9.87
CA LYS A 19 18.98 4.51 8.41
C LYS A 19 18.47 3.15 7.95
N ILE A 20 18.86 2.06 8.62
CA ILE A 20 18.35 0.72 8.33
C ILE A 20 16.84 0.68 8.58
N ARG A 21 16.38 1.19 9.73
CA ARG A 21 14.96 1.23 10.08
C ARG A 21 14.13 2.06 9.09
N GLU A 22 14.61 3.24 8.70
CA GLU A 22 13.94 4.06 7.69
C GLU A 22 13.86 3.34 6.34
N ASN A 23 14.94 2.70 5.91
CA ASN A 23 14.98 1.92 4.68
C ASN A 23 13.97 0.74 4.74
N GLU A 24 13.89 0.05 5.88
CA GLU A 24 12.91 -1.02 6.10
C GLU A 24 11.47 -0.53 5.97
N LEU A 25 11.13 0.59 6.61
CA LEU A 25 9.79 1.18 6.52
C LEU A 25 9.46 1.59 5.08
N LEU A 26 10.40 2.20 4.37
CA LEU A 26 10.21 2.59 2.97
C LEU A 26 10.01 1.38 2.06
N LEU A 27 10.77 0.30 2.25
CA LEU A 27 10.62 -0.92 1.47
C LEU A 27 9.22 -1.54 1.66
N LEU A 28 8.72 -1.54 2.90
CA LEU A 28 7.39 -2.04 3.24
C LEU A 28 6.25 -1.15 2.72
N ASN A 29 6.52 0.10 2.37
CA ASN A 29 5.55 0.97 1.70
C ASN A 29 5.38 0.64 0.21
N VAL A 30 6.30 -0.12 -0.38
CA VAL A 30 6.31 -0.45 -1.82
C VAL A 30 6.01 -1.93 -2.04
N LEU A 31 6.50 -2.81 -1.16
CA LEU A 31 6.36 -4.25 -1.28
C LEU A 31 5.76 -4.85 -0.01
N PRO A 32 4.84 -5.83 -0.14
CA PRO A 32 4.38 -6.58 1.01
C PRO A 32 5.54 -7.29 1.73
N ALA A 33 5.47 -7.36 3.05
CA ALA A 33 6.52 -7.90 3.90
C ALA A 33 7.05 -9.30 3.46
N PRO A 34 6.21 -10.27 3.06
CA PRO A 34 6.69 -11.57 2.59
C PRO A 34 7.59 -11.48 1.35
N ILE A 35 7.27 -10.57 0.42
CA ILE A 35 8.04 -10.36 -0.81
C ILE A 35 9.34 -9.61 -0.52
N ALA A 36 9.26 -8.57 0.32
CA ALA A 36 10.44 -7.81 0.75
C ALA A 36 11.49 -8.69 1.44
N ASN A 37 11.05 -9.63 2.29
CA ASN A 37 11.92 -10.59 2.96
C ASN A 37 12.67 -11.50 1.98
N ARG A 38 11.96 -12.02 0.97
CA ARG A 38 12.53 -12.94 -0.04
C ARG A 38 13.53 -12.25 -0.96
N LEU A 39 13.23 -11.02 -1.40
CA LEU A 39 14.19 -10.23 -2.17
C LEU A 39 15.48 -9.96 -1.38
N ARG A 40 15.37 -9.65 -0.08
CA ARG A 40 16.54 -9.49 0.79
C ARG A 40 17.34 -10.77 0.98
N ALA A 41 16.67 -11.92 0.96
CA ALA A 41 17.33 -13.22 1.00
C ALA A 41 18.06 -13.58 -0.31
N GLY A 42 18.02 -12.70 -1.32
CA GLY A 42 18.67 -12.90 -2.61
C GLY A 42 17.83 -13.69 -3.61
N GLU A 43 16.53 -13.88 -3.35
CA GLU A 43 15.65 -14.52 -4.30
C GLU A 43 15.39 -13.59 -5.50
N GLU A 44 15.67 -14.09 -6.70
CA GLU A 44 15.41 -13.38 -7.95
C GLU A 44 14.18 -13.97 -8.64
N ARG A 45 13.37 -13.11 -9.28
CA ARG A 45 12.19 -13.49 -10.09
C ARG A 45 11.07 -14.21 -9.31
N ILE A 46 10.57 -13.54 -8.28
CA ILE A 46 9.41 -14.01 -7.50
C ILE A 46 8.14 -13.96 -8.36
N ALA A 47 7.54 -15.13 -8.61
CA ALA A 47 6.33 -15.29 -9.42
C ALA A 47 5.41 -16.36 -8.81
N ASP A 48 4.81 -16.03 -7.67
CA ASP A 48 3.93 -16.95 -6.95
C ASP A 48 2.54 -17.01 -7.60
N GLY A 49 1.93 -18.20 -7.59
CA GLY A 49 0.54 -18.40 -7.96
C GLY A 49 -0.37 -18.46 -6.73
N PHE A 50 -1.52 -17.78 -6.80
CA PHE A 50 -2.55 -17.81 -5.76
C PHE A 50 -3.86 -18.33 -6.36
N ALA A 51 -4.34 -19.47 -5.86
CA ALA A 51 -5.52 -20.14 -6.40
C ALA A 51 -6.83 -19.44 -6.03
N GLU A 52 -6.89 -18.86 -4.82
CA GLU A 52 -8.10 -18.29 -4.24
C GLU A 52 -7.87 -16.85 -3.80
N VAL A 53 -8.30 -15.91 -4.65
CA VAL A 53 -8.23 -14.46 -4.40
C VAL A 53 -9.51 -13.79 -4.89
N THR A 54 -9.80 -12.61 -4.34
CA THR A 54 -10.81 -11.71 -4.91
C THR A 54 -10.16 -10.38 -5.25
N VAL A 55 -10.30 -9.95 -6.50
CA VAL A 55 -9.83 -8.66 -6.99
C VAL A 55 -11.03 -7.75 -7.18
N ALA A 56 -10.93 -6.51 -6.72
CA ALA A 56 -11.90 -5.46 -6.97
C ALA A 56 -11.27 -4.33 -7.79
N PHE A 57 -12.07 -3.83 -8.73
CA PHE A 57 -11.83 -2.61 -9.47
C PHE A 57 -13.00 -1.66 -9.19
N ALA A 58 -12.70 -0.43 -8.79
CA ALA A 58 -13.68 0.63 -8.65
C ALA A 58 -13.24 1.82 -9.49
N ASP A 59 -14.18 2.44 -10.19
CA ASP A 59 -13.92 3.53 -11.14
C ASP A 59 -14.93 4.66 -10.91
N LEU A 60 -14.50 5.91 -11.11
CA LEU A 60 -15.34 7.07 -10.86
C LEU A 60 -16.10 7.46 -12.13
N VAL A 61 -17.37 7.10 -12.19
CA VAL A 61 -18.24 7.49 -13.30
C VAL A 61 -18.27 9.01 -13.46
N GLY A 62 -17.93 9.49 -14.66
CA GLY A 62 -17.95 10.92 -15.00
C GLY A 62 -16.71 11.70 -14.55
N PHE A 63 -15.67 11.04 -14.04
CA PHE A 63 -14.44 11.71 -13.58
C PHE A 63 -13.79 12.58 -14.66
N THR A 64 -13.70 12.12 -15.91
CA THR A 64 -13.11 12.91 -17.00
C THR A 64 -13.83 14.25 -17.19
N ALA A 65 -15.17 14.25 -17.15
CA ALA A 65 -15.96 15.48 -17.28
C ALA A 65 -15.87 16.35 -16.02
N LEU A 66 -15.85 15.73 -14.83
CA LEU A 66 -15.67 16.46 -13.57
C LEU A 66 -14.33 17.21 -13.53
N THR A 67 -13.27 16.53 -13.96
CA THR A 67 -11.90 17.05 -13.84
C THR A 67 -11.47 17.95 -14.99
N SER A 68 -12.18 17.98 -16.11
CA SER A 68 -11.81 18.82 -17.26
C SER A 68 -11.84 20.32 -16.96
N GLU A 69 -12.60 20.72 -15.94
CA GLU A 69 -12.73 22.12 -15.51
C GLU A 69 -12.06 22.39 -14.16
N MET A 70 -11.47 21.36 -13.54
CA MET A 70 -10.82 21.48 -12.23
C MET A 70 -9.34 21.87 -12.40
N PRO A 71 -8.80 22.76 -11.54
CA PRO A 71 -7.37 22.95 -11.44
C PRO A 71 -6.66 21.61 -11.11
N PRO A 72 -5.50 21.31 -11.73
CA PRO A 72 -4.82 20.03 -11.51
C PRO A 72 -4.51 19.73 -10.04
N HIS A 73 -4.19 20.76 -9.27
CA HIS A 73 -4.00 20.65 -7.82
C HIS A 73 -5.24 20.09 -7.11
N ASP A 74 -6.43 20.59 -7.47
CA ASP A 74 -7.67 20.23 -6.80
C ASP A 74 -8.11 18.80 -7.17
N VAL A 75 -7.81 18.35 -8.40
CA VAL A 75 -7.99 16.95 -8.82
C VAL A 75 -7.16 16.02 -7.94
N VAL A 76 -5.89 16.37 -7.69
CA VAL A 76 -5.00 15.56 -6.84
C VAL A 76 -5.47 15.54 -5.40
N VAL A 77 -5.89 16.69 -4.86
CA VAL A 77 -6.45 16.77 -3.49
C VAL A 77 -7.69 15.91 -3.36
N PHE A 78 -8.60 15.98 -4.33
CA PHE A 78 -9.82 15.17 -4.37
C PHE A 78 -9.52 13.67 -4.39
N LEU A 79 -8.68 13.21 -5.33
CA LEU A 79 -8.31 11.80 -5.45
C LEU A 79 -7.58 11.29 -4.20
N ASN A 80 -6.64 12.07 -3.66
CA ASN A 80 -5.93 11.70 -2.44
C ASN A 80 -6.89 11.55 -1.26
N GLY A 81 -7.84 12.49 -1.10
CA GLY A 81 -8.84 12.42 -0.03
C GLY A 81 -9.71 11.17 -0.15
N LEU A 82 -10.19 10.86 -1.36
CA LEU A 82 -11.01 9.68 -1.62
C LEU A 82 -10.23 8.38 -1.38
N PHE A 83 -9.08 8.23 -2.01
CA PHE A 83 -8.29 7.01 -1.94
C PHE A 83 -7.71 6.77 -0.55
N THR A 84 -7.40 7.82 0.23
CA THR A 84 -7.01 7.65 1.63
C THR A 84 -8.12 7.01 2.46
N ARG A 85 -9.39 7.38 2.23
CA ARG A 85 -10.54 6.77 2.91
C ARG A 85 -10.75 5.32 2.48
N PHE A 86 -10.53 5.01 1.21
CA PHE A 86 -10.54 3.62 0.72
C PHE A 86 -9.39 2.81 1.32
N ASP A 87 -8.18 3.37 1.39
CA ASP A 87 -6.99 2.71 1.95
C ASP A 87 -7.22 2.35 3.43
N VAL A 88 -7.83 3.24 4.22
CA VAL A 88 -8.24 2.94 5.60
C VAL A 88 -9.24 1.78 5.66
N ALA A 89 -10.27 1.81 4.81
CA ALA A 89 -11.26 0.74 4.77
C ALA A 89 -10.69 -0.62 4.32
N ALA A 90 -9.75 -0.60 3.38
CA ALA A 90 -9.04 -1.78 2.91
C ALA A 90 -8.17 -2.37 4.02
N ASN A 91 -7.39 -1.53 4.70
CA ASN A 91 -6.53 -1.93 5.81
C ASN A 91 -7.34 -2.58 6.96
N ASP A 92 -8.45 -1.96 7.36
CA ASP A 92 -9.36 -2.51 8.39
C ASP A 92 -9.90 -3.91 8.04
N LEU A 93 -10.05 -4.19 6.74
CA LEU A 93 -10.57 -5.43 6.20
C LEU A 93 -9.47 -6.42 5.79
N GLY A 94 -8.19 -6.10 5.99
CA GLY A 94 -7.07 -6.95 5.56
C GLY A 94 -7.01 -7.12 4.04
N ILE A 95 -7.32 -6.07 3.30
CA ILE A 95 -7.32 -6.01 1.83
C ILE A 95 -6.10 -5.20 1.40
N GLU A 96 -5.36 -5.75 0.44
CA GLU A 96 -4.17 -5.11 -0.11
C GLU A 96 -4.57 -4.19 -1.27
N LYS A 97 -4.18 -2.93 -1.20
CA LYS A 97 -4.22 -2.02 -2.34
C LYS A 97 -3.13 -2.41 -3.32
N ILE A 98 -3.50 -2.67 -4.58
CA ILE A 98 -2.51 -3.00 -5.61
C ILE A 98 -1.96 -1.74 -6.27
N LYS A 99 -2.86 -0.90 -6.78
CA LYS A 99 -2.51 0.35 -7.47
C LYS A 99 -3.74 1.18 -7.73
N THR A 100 -3.49 2.41 -8.16
CA THR A 100 -4.47 3.25 -8.84
C THR A 100 -4.07 3.39 -10.31
N VAL A 101 -5.05 3.56 -11.18
CA VAL A 101 -4.84 3.88 -12.60
C VAL A 101 -5.80 5.00 -12.96
N GLY A 102 -5.29 6.24 -12.98
CA GLY A 102 -6.14 7.42 -13.04
C GLY A 102 -7.06 7.49 -11.81
N ASP A 103 -8.36 7.49 -12.05
CA ASP A 103 -9.44 7.48 -11.07
C ASP A 103 -9.89 6.07 -10.64
N SER A 104 -9.31 5.03 -11.24
CA SER A 104 -9.59 3.66 -10.84
C SER A 104 -8.77 3.22 -9.63
N TYR A 105 -9.42 2.52 -8.70
CA TYR A 105 -8.84 1.90 -7.52
C TYR A 105 -8.85 0.37 -7.65
N MET A 106 -7.68 -0.26 -7.57
CA MET A 106 -7.52 -1.72 -7.64
C MET A 106 -7.05 -2.28 -6.31
N ALA A 107 -7.77 -3.26 -5.79
CA ALA A 107 -7.45 -3.93 -4.54
C ALA A 107 -7.69 -5.44 -4.61
N VAL A 108 -7.02 -6.19 -3.75
CA VAL A 108 -7.10 -7.65 -3.69
C VAL A 108 -7.20 -8.16 -2.26
N CYS A 109 -7.98 -9.21 -2.06
CA CYS A 109 -8.03 -9.97 -0.81
C CYS A 109 -7.62 -11.42 -1.07
N GLY A 110 -6.92 -12.03 -0.10
CA GLY A 110 -6.30 -13.35 -0.25
C GLY A 110 -4.87 -13.32 -0.83
N LEU A 111 -4.28 -12.13 -0.97
CA LEU A 111 -2.91 -11.90 -1.44
C LEU A 111 -2.23 -10.83 -0.55
N PRO A 112 -0.94 -10.95 -0.21
CA PRO A 112 -0.04 -12.11 -0.44
C PRO A 112 -0.26 -13.24 0.57
N VAL A 113 -1.15 -13.04 1.56
CA VAL A 113 -1.51 -14.06 2.55
C VAL A 113 -2.87 -14.64 2.18
N PRO A 114 -2.98 -15.96 1.93
CA PRO A 114 -4.24 -16.62 1.65
C PRO A 114 -5.28 -16.38 2.75
N MET A 115 -6.53 -16.20 2.36
CA MET A 115 -7.59 -15.84 3.29
C MET A 115 -8.92 -16.47 2.89
N ALA A 116 -9.42 -17.44 3.65
CA ALA A 116 -10.62 -18.20 3.30
C ALA A 116 -11.88 -17.33 3.08
N ASN A 117 -12.01 -16.20 3.78
CA ASN A 117 -13.13 -15.28 3.64
C ASN A 117 -12.82 -14.05 2.74
N HIS A 118 -11.89 -14.21 1.79
CA HIS A 118 -11.46 -13.12 0.90
C HIS A 118 -12.63 -12.45 0.16
N ALA A 119 -13.59 -13.25 -0.33
CA ALA A 119 -14.75 -12.75 -1.06
C ALA A 119 -15.71 -11.95 -0.16
N GLU A 120 -15.98 -12.46 1.06
CA GLU A 120 -16.85 -11.79 2.03
C GLU A 120 -16.27 -10.41 2.43
N ARG A 121 -14.97 -10.36 2.71
CA ARG A 121 -14.28 -9.10 3.04
C ARG A 121 -14.32 -8.12 1.88
N MET A 122 -14.15 -8.58 0.65
CA MET A 122 -14.24 -7.70 -0.51
C MET A 122 -15.65 -7.13 -0.71
N VAL A 123 -16.70 -7.92 -0.44
CA VAL A 123 -18.08 -7.41 -0.46
C VAL A 123 -18.29 -6.36 0.63
N ARG A 124 -17.77 -6.58 1.84
CA ARG A 124 -17.79 -5.57 2.92
C ARG A 124 -17.05 -4.30 2.52
N MET A 125 -15.93 -4.43 1.80
CA MET A 125 -15.19 -3.29 1.25
C MET A 125 -16.03 -2.51 0.25
N ALA A 126 -16.65 -3.19 -0.72
CA ALA A 126 -17.54 -2.54 -1.69
C ALA A 126 -18.65 -1.75 -1.00
N ILE A 127 -19.27 -2.31 0.04
CA ILE A 127 -20.28 -1.62 0.85
C ILE A 127 -19.68 -0.38 1.54
N ARG A 128 -18.48 -0.46 2.12
CA ARG A 128 -17.80 0.70 2.73
C ARG A 128 -17.45 1.77 1.70
N MET A 129 -16.99 1.40 0.51
CA MET A 129 -16.69 2.33 -0.56
C MET A 129 -17.92 3.14 -0.97
N VAL A 130 -19.08 2.48 -1.11
CA VAL A 130 -20.35 3.16 -1.41
C VAL A 130 -20.73 4.16 -0.30
N HIS A 131 -20.55 3.80 0.97
CA HIS A 131 -20.79 4.73 2.09
C HIS A 131 -19.79 5.89 2.14
N ILE A 132 -18.54 5.66 1.71
CA ILE A 132 -17.51 6.70 1.64
C ILE A 132 -17.84 7.74 0.56
N THR A 133 -18.41 7.30 -0.56
CA THR A 133 -18.76 8.15 -1.70
C THR A 133 -20.14 8.82 -1.60
N ARG A 134 -20.93 8.49 -0.58
CA ARG A 134 -22.19 9.17 -0.25
C ARG A 134 -21.93 10.35 0.66
#